data_AF-A0A845L1K4-F1
#
_entry.id   AF-A0A845L1K4-F1
#
_cell.length_a   1.000
_cell.length_b   1.000
_cell.length_c   1.000
_cell.angle_alpha   90.00
_cell.angle_beta   90.00
_cell.angle_gamma   90.00
#
_symmetry.space_group_name_H-M   'P 1'
#
loop_
_entity.id
_entity.type
_entity.pdbx_description
1 polymer ?
#
loop_
_entity_poly.entity_id
_entity_poly.type
_entity_poly.pdbx_seq_one_letter_code
_entity_poly.pdbx_strand_id
1 'polypeptide(L)'
;MIVIHCLLSSQCKKAGDVALCHAHCYAYLKLHGASGKGGLLGHTGIPVAYAKVTANRLPFKSDNPEAHQLVFAYCQNVLQRVTEGVGLYLYSVPNSVNPKGTGTGKTTAAVAILHAYLVARTIQHVKRTKPIFQLPALFVNASTFQNRFNAQFRGPREMQEKAAVAFYECKIDMAQAELLVLDDVGVREATEAYRNEFYEVIDHRCANQKATILTSNEPLEPIARLLDPRIASRIGGMTIPVSFEGEDQRNRAMLG
;
A
#
# COMPACT_ATOMS: atom_id res chain seq x y z
N MET A 1 -19.72 20.57 11.05
CA MET A 1 -19.62 19.78 9.80
C MET A 1 -19.74 18.30 10.11
N ILE A 2 -20.70 17.62 9.49
CA ILE A 2 -20.91 16.17 9.59
C ILE A 2 -19.77 15.45 8.86
N VAL A 3 -19.28 14.35 9.43
CA VAL A 3 -18.27 13.51 8.78
C VAL A 3 -18.94 12.69 7.69
N ILE A 4 -18.66 13.02 6.42
CA ILE A 4 -19.26 12.34 5.26
C ILE A 4 -18.68 10.93 5.09
N HIS A 5 -17.41 10.70 5.49
CA HIS A 5 -16.75 9.40 5.40
C HIS A 5 -15.65 9.26 6.46
N CYS A 6 -15.70 8.20 7.26
CA CYS A 6 -14.69 7.90 8.27
C CYS A 6 -14.30 6.42 8.20
N LEU A 7 -13.03 6.11 7.91
CA LEU A 7 -12.52 4.74 7.91
C LEU A 7 -12.60 4.03 9.27
N LEU A 8 -12.74 4.77 10.38
CA LEU A 8 -12.90 4.20 11.73
C LEU A 8 -14.34 3.77 12.02
N SER A 9 -15.32 4.14 11.18
CA SER A 9 -16.75 4.01 11.50
C SER A 9 -17.16 2.57 11.82
N SER A 10 -16.63 1.60 11.08
CA SER A 10 -16.95 0.17 11.28
C SER A 10 -16.49 -0.38 12.63
N GLN A 11 -15.55 0.29 13.31
CA GLN A 11 -15.00 -0.11 14.61
C GLN A 11 -15.26 0.92 15.71
N CYS A 12 -16.04 1.97 15.43
CA CYS A 12 -16.28 3.07 16.35
C CYS A 12 -17.70 3.00 16.93
N LYS A 13 -17.79 2.78 18.25
CA LYS A 13 -19.08 2.76 18.97
C LYS A 13 -19.86 4.07 18.92
N LYS A 14 -19.19 5.18 18.57
CA LYS A 14 -19.77 6.53 18.48
C LYS A 14 -20.17 6.88 17.04
N ALA A 15 -19.99 5.98 16.07
CA ALA A 15 -20.32 6.26 14.67
C ALA A 15 -21.81 6.58 14.52
N GLY A 16 -22.12 7.69 13.86
CA GLY A 16 -23.50 8.15 13.62
C GLY A 16 -24.12 9.00 14.74
N ASP A 17 -23.51 9.05 15.93
CA ASP A 17 -23.93 9.96 17.00
C ASP A 17 -23.52 11.39 16.65
N VAL A 18 -24.50 12.28 16.40
CA VAL A 18 -24.24 13.65 15.95
C VAL A 18 -23.43 14.48 16.96
N ALA A 19 -23.55 14.19 18.26
CA ALA A 19 -22.83 14.91 19.31
C ALA A 19 -21.36 14.48 19.40
N LEU A 20 -21.04 13.25 19.00
CA LEU A 20 -19.70 12.65 19.18
C LEU A 20 -18.97 12.34 17.85
N CYS A 21 -19.70 12.22 16.75
CA CYS A 21 -19.22 11.84 15.41
C CYS A 21 -19.21 13.05 14.48
N HIS A 22 -18.25 13.94 14.71
CA HIS A 22 -18.07 15.16 13.92
C HIS A 22 -16.61 15.34 13.48
N ALA A 23 -16.37 16.28 12.56
CA ALA A 23 -15.05 16.50 11.96
C ALA A 23 -13.93 16.83 12.98
N HIS A 24 -14.29 17.33 14.17
CA HIS A 24 -13.35 17.60 15.26
C HIS A 24 -13.12 16.42 16.23
N CYS A 25 -13.68 15.24 15.96
CA CYS A 25 -13.45 14.06 16.78
C CYS A 25 -11.95 13.71 16.76
N TYR A 26 -11.31 13.56 17.92
CA TYR A 26 -9.87 13.32 18.02
C TYR A 26 -9.38 12.15 17.16
N ALA A 27 -10.10 11.03 17.18
CA ALA A 27 -9.75 9.86 16.37
C ALA A 27 -9.86 10.15 14.87
N TYR A 28 -10.89 10.89 14.46
CA TYR A 28 -11.05 11.33 13.08
C TYR A 28 -9.93 12.28 12.65
N LEU A 29 -9.64 13.31 13.45
CA LEU A 29 -8.57 14.26 13.18
C LEU A 29 -7.21 13.57 13.06
N LYS A 30 -6.93 12.57 13.91
CA LYS A 30 -5.68 11.82 13.83
C LYS A 30 -5.53 11.06 12.51
N LEU A 31 -6.59 10.41 12.04
CA LEU A 31 -6.54 9.59 10.82
C LEU A 31 -6.70 10.43 9.54
N HIS A 32 -7.69 11.31 9.49
CA HIS A 32 -8.15 12.03 8.28
C HIS A 32 -7.73 13.51 8.25
N GLY A 33 -7.30 14.08 9.38
CA GLY A 33 -7.05 15.52 9.51
C GLY A 33 -8.33 16.36 9.47
N ALA A 34 -8.19 17.67 9.71
CA ALA A 34 -9.32 18.60 9.74
C ALA A 34 -10.03 18.73 8.39
N SER A 35 -9.28 18.65 7.28
CA SER A 35 -9.82 18.73 5.92
C SER A 35 -10.43 17.41 5.41
N GLY A 36 -10.26 16.30 6.14
CA GLY A 36 -10.59 14.96 5.66
C GLY A 36 -9.60 14.38 4.63
N LYS A 37 -8.56 15.14 4.26
CA LYS A 37 -7.49 14.73 3.31
C LYS A 37 -6.09 14.79 3.92
N GLY A 38 -5.99 15.07 5.22
CA GLY A 38 -4.73 15.16 5.96
C GLY A 38 -4.59 14.01 6.95
N GLY A 39 -4.03 14.30 8.13
CA GLY A 39 -3.80 13.28 9.16
C GLY A 39 -2.88 12.17 8.67
N LEU A 40 -2.90 11.02 9.33
CA LEU A 40 -2.09 9.87 8.91
C LEU A 40 -2.37 9.45 7.46
N LEU A 41 -3.63 9.48 7.03
CA LEU A 41 -4.03 9.08 5.69
C LEU A 41 -3.38 9.96 4.61
N GLY A 42 -3.40 11.28 4.80
CA GLY A 42 -2.81 12.24 3.85
C GLY A 42 -1.31 12.08 3.66
N HIS A 43 -0.59 11.50 4.64
CA HIS A 43 0.85 11.27 4.57
C HIS A 43 1.22 9.87 4.03
N THR A 44 0.26 8.99 3.77
CA THR A 44 0.53 7.61 3.33
C THR A 44 0.85 7.47 1.84
N GLY A 45 0.52 8.45 1.00
CA GLY A 45 0.73 8.38 -0.45
C GLY A 45 -0.35 7.59 -1.22
N ILE A 46 -1.44 7.19 -0.58
CA ILE A 46 -2.55 6.47 -1.23
C ILE A 46 -3.23 7.37 -2.28
N PRO A 47 -3.45 6.89 -3.52
CA PRO A 47 -4.17 7.65 -4.53
C PRO A 47 -5.63 7.92 -4.13
N VAL A 48 -6.14 9.10 -4.50
CA VAL A 48 -7.52 9.55 -4.16
C VAL A 48 -8.59 8.55 -4.60
N ALA A 49 -8.37 7.86 -5.74
CA ALA A 49 -9.26 6.83 -6.25
C ALA A 49 -9.52 5.68 -5.26
N TYR A 50 -8.56 5.40 -4.36
CA TYR A 50 -8.66 4.31 -3.39
C TYR A 50 -9.01 4.78 -1.97
N ALA A 51 -9.26 6.07 -1.76
CA ALA A 51 -9.45 6.67 -0.41
C ALA A 51 -10.61 6.06 0.41
N LYS A 52 -11.58 5.40 -0.26
CA LYS A 52 -12.76 4.78 0.38
C LYS A 52 -12.72 3.24 0.41
N VAL A 53 -11.63 2.63 -0.03
CA VAL A 53 -11.50 1.17 -0.06
C VAL A 53 -11.54 0.61 1.36
N THR A 54 -12.31 -0.46 1.57
CA THR A 54 -12.39 -1.18 2.84
C THR A 54 -12.48 -2.68 2.59
N ALA A 55 -11.99 -3.48 3.54
CA ALA A 55 -11.99 -4.94 3.43
C ALA A 55 -13.41 -5.55 3.29
N ASN A 56 -14.45 -4.85 3.75
CA ASN A 56 -15.84 -5.33 3.71
C ASN A 56 -16.50 -5.18 2.32
N ARG A 57 -15.88 -4.41 1.42
CA ARG A 57 -16.45 -4.07 0.10
C ARG A 57 -15.41 -4.26 -1.00
N LEU A 58 -14.71 -5.39 -0.98
CA LEU A 58 -13.74 -5.74 -2.00
C LEU A 58 -14.47 -6.16 -3.29
N PRO A 59 -14.25 -5.47 -4.43
CA PRO A 59 -15.04 -5.65 -5.64
C PRO A 59 -14.72 -6.96 -6.39
N PHE A 60 -13.58 -7.59 -6.10
CA PHE A 60 -13.08 -8.77 -6.79
C PHE A 60 -13.52 -10.10 -6.15
N LYS A 61 -14.49 -10.08 -5.21
CA LYS A 61 -14.94 -11.30 -4.50
C LYS A 61 -15.47 -12.38 -5.44
N SER A 62 -16.22 -12.01 -6.48
CA SER A 62 -16.77 -12.94 -7.46
C SER A 62 -15.67 -13.58 -8.30
N ASP A 63 -14.72 -12.76 -8.73
CA ASP A 63 -13.70 -13.16 -9.70
C ASP A 63 -12.52 -13.87 -9.02
N ASN A 64 -12.27 -13.54 -7.75
CA ASN A 64 -11.13 -14.01 -6.96
C ASN A 64 -11.54 -14.36 -5.53
N PRO A 65 -12.32 -15.43 -5.31
CA PRO A 65 -12.83 -15.78 -3.99
C PRO A 65 -11.74 -16.15 -2.99
N GLU A 66 -10.69 -16.88 -3.42
CA GLU A 66 -9.57 -17.28 -2.57
C GLU A 66 -8.73 -16.06 -2.14
N ALA A 67 -8.35 -15.21 -3.10
CA ALA A 67 -7.63 -13.97 -2.80
C ALA A 67 -8.46 -13.06 -1.88
N HIS A 68 -9.77 -12.96 -2.12
CA HIS A 68 -10.69 -12.24 -1.23
C HIS A 68 -10.67 -12.81 0.19
N GLN A 69 -10.81 -14.12 0.36
CA GLN A 69 -10.80 -14.76 1.67
C GLN A 69 -9.49 -14.53 2.42
N LEU A 70 -8.35 -14.70 1.73
CA LEU A 70 -7.03 -14.48 2.31
C LEU A 70 -6.82 -13.02 2.72
N VAL A 71 -7.12 -12.06 1.83
CA VAL A 71 -6.98 -10.62 2.12
C VAL A 71 -7.91 -10.19 3.24
N PHE A 72 -9.15 -10.70 3.27
CA PHE A 72 -10.09 -10.42 4.34
C PHE A 72 -9.59 -10.97 5.69
N ALA A 73 -9.11 -12.20 5.73
CA ALA A 73 -8.53 -12.81 6.93
C ALA A 73 -7.25 -12.08 7.40
N TYR A 74 -6.44 -11.59 6.46
CA TYR A 74 -5.28 -10.74 6.75
C TYR A 74 -5.74 -9.43 7.42
N CYS A 75 -6.77 -8.77 6.88
CA CYS A 75 -7.30 -7.51 7.43
C CYS A 75 -7.88 -7.69 8.85
N GLN A 76 -8.52 -8.84 9.13
CA GLN A 76 -9.02 -9.16 10.48
C GLN A 76 -7.91 -9.29 11.51
N ASN A 77 -6.72 -9.77 11.10
CA ASN A 77 -5.57 -10.01 11.98
C ASN A 77 -4.40 -9.06 11.68
N VAL A 78 -4.69 -7.89 11.10
CA VAL A 78 -3.67 -7.04 10.46
C VAL A 78 -2.56 -6.59 11.40
N LEU A 79 -2.89 -6.30 12.68
CA LEU A 79 -1.88 -5.92 13.67
C LEU A 79 -0.88 -7.04 13.93
N GLN A 80 -1.37 -8.27 14.10
CA GLN A 80 -0.54 -9.44 14.32
C GLN A 80 0.31 -9.74 13.08
N ARG A 81 -0.33 -9.84 11.91
CA ARG A 81 0.35 -10.14 10.64
C ARG A 81 1.47 -9.16 10.33
N VAL A 82 1.23 -7.86 10.53
CA VAL A 82 2.26 -6.84 10.30
C VAL A 82 3.39 -6.92 11.34
N THR A 83 3.07 -7.23 12.60
CA THR A 83 4.07 -7.37 13.67
C THR A 83 4.96 -8.60 13.46
N GLU A 84 4.39 -9.69 12.94
CA GLU A 84 5.10 -10.92 12.57
C GLU A 84 5.86 -10.81 11.24
N GLY A 85 5.77 -9.67 10.54
CA GLY A 85 6.47 -9.47 9.28
C GLY A 85 5.86 -10.16 8.07
N VAL A 86 4.62 -10.67 8.17
CA VAL A 86 3.97 -11.43 7.09
C VAL A 86 3.62 -10.50 5.94
N GLY A 87 4.37 -10.56 4.84
CA GLY A 87 4.06 -9.84 3.60
C GLY A 87 3.18 -10.65 2.64
N LEU A 88 2.66 -9.98 1.60
CA LEU A 88 1.92 -10.63 0.51
C LEU A 88 2.46 -10.17 -0.84
N TYR A 89 2.54 -11.08 -1.80
CA TYR A 89 2.87 -10.78 -3.19
C TYR A 89 1.61 -11.00 -4.04
N LEU A 90 0.93 -9.91 -4.36
CA LEU A 90 -0.32 -9.89 -5.12
C LEU A 90 0.01 -9.75 -6.61
N TYR A 91 -0.14 -10.82 -7.39
CA TYR A 91 0.20 -10.81 -8.80
C TYR A 91 -0.98 -11.23 -9.66
N SER A 92 -0.98 -10.81 -10.92
CA SER A 92 -1.98 -11.29 -11.86
C SER A 92 -1.50 -12.52 -12.61
N VAL A 93 -2.45 -13.37 -12.95
CA VAL A 93 -2.27 -14.44 -13.93
C VAL A 93 -2.96 -13.98 -15.22
N PRO A 94 -2.18 -13.65 -16.28
CA PRO A 94 -2.72 -13.32 -17.59
C PRO A 94 -3.64 -14.43 -18.12
N ASN A 95 -4.73 -14.04 -18.76
CA ASN A 95 -5.65 -14.97 -19.41
C ASN A 95 -6.08 -14.44 -20.79
N SER A 96 -6.84 -15.24 -21.53
CA SER A 96 -7.28 -14.89 -22.90
C SER A 96 -8.09 -13.59 -22.98
N VAL A 97 -8.84 -13.26 -21.92
CA VAL A 97 -9.72 -12.08 -21.86
C VAL A 97 -8.98 -10.86 -21.30
N ASN A 98 -7.98 -11.08 -20.45
CA ASN A 98 -7.12 -10.06 -19.87
C ASN A 98 -5.64 -10.45 -20.00
N PRO A 99 -5.04 -10.27 -21.20
CA PRO A 99 -3.66 -10.68 -21.46
C PRO A 99 -2.62 -9.89 -20.66
N LYS A 100 -3.00 -8.75 -20.07
CA LYS A 100 -2.12 -7.91 -19.25
C LYS A 100 -2.33 -8.12 -17.74
N GLY A 101 -3.37 -8.86 -17.34
CA GLY A 101 -3.72 -9.06 -15.94
C GLY A 101 -4.04 -7.77 -15.18
N THR A 102 -4.41 -6.69 -15.88
CA THR A 102 -4.66 -5.38 -15.27
C THR A 102 -6.08 -5.28 -14.73
N GLY A 103 -6.28 -4.44 -13.71
CA GLY A 103 -7.63 -4.16 -13.20
C GLY A 103 -8.31 -5.30 -12.43
N THR A 104 -7.56 -6.33 -12.02
CA THR A 104 -8.09 -7.50 -11.29
C THR A 104 -8.29 -7.28 -9.78
N GLY A 105 -7.91 -6.11 -9.25
CA GLY A 105 -8.13 -5.75 -7.83
C GLY A 105 -6.92 -5.83 -6.90
N LYS A 106 -5.72 -6.12 -7.41
CA LYS A 106 -4.46 -6.20 -6.63
C LYS A 106 -4.17 -4.94 -5.80
N THR A 107 -4.16 -3.78 -6.45
CA THR A 107 -3.95 -2.48 -5.77
C THR A 107 -5.06 -2.21 -4.76
N THR A 108 -6.31 -2.56 -5.07
CA THR A 108 -7.44 -2.43 -4.14
C THR A 108 -7.26 -3.30 -2.91
N ALA A 109 -6.80 -4.55 -3.06
CA ALA A 109 -6.49 -5.45 -1.96
C ALA A 109 -5.36 -4.89 -1.07
N ALA A 110 -4.26 -4.41 -1.68
CA ALA A 110 -3.15 -3.82 -0.96
C ALA A 110 -3.56 -2.58 -0.15
N VAL A 111 -4.35 -1.68 -0.76
CA VAL A 111 -4.88 -0.50 -0.06
C VAL A 111 -5.87 -0.89 1.05
N ALA A 112 -6.69 -1.92 0.86
CA ALA A 112 -7.59 -2.40 1.90
C ALA A 112 -6.83 -2.85 3.16
N ILE A 113 -5.74 -3.60 2.98
CA ILE A 113 -4.85 -4.02 4.07
C ILE A 113 -4.22 -2.80 4.76
N LEU A 114 -3.69 -1.86 3.96
CA LEU A 114 -3.05 -0.66 4.49
C LEU A 114 -4.05 0.21 5.28
N HIS A 115 -5.27 0.41 4.78
CA HIS A 115 -6.33 1.08 5.52
C HIS A 115 -6.71 0.35 6.81
N ALA A 116 -6.85 -0.98 6.77
CA ALA A 116 -7.16 -1.77 7.97
C ALA A 116 -6.07 -1.59 9.03
N TYR A 117 -4.79 -1.57 8.63
CA TYR A 117 -3.68 -1.33 9.54
C TYR A 117 -3.67 0.09 10.11
N LEU A 118 -3.88 1.12 9.27
CA LEU A 118 -3.98 2.51 9.72
C LEU A 118 -5.10 2.71 10.74
N VAL A 119 -6.27 2.11 10.49
CA VAL A 119 -7.40 2.13 11.41
C VAL A 119 -7.00 1.50 12.75
N ALA A 120 -6.43 0.30 12.72
CA ALA A 120 -6.03 -0.43 13.92
C ALA A 120 -4.94 0.31 14.72
N ARG A 121 -3.93 0.86 14.05
CA ARG A 121 -2.86 1.68 14.67
C ARG A 121 -3.41 2.97 15.24
N THR A 122 -4.32 3.64 14.54
CA THR A 122 -5.00 4.85 15.06
C THR A 122 -5.76 4.53 16.33
N ILE A 123 -6.49 3.40 16.37
CA ILE A 123 -7.21 2.96 17.58
C ILE A 123 -6.24 2.73 18.74
N GLN A 124 -5.11 2.04 18.51
CA GLN A 124 -4.08 1.84 19.55
C GLN A 124 -3.50 3.17 20.06
N HIS A 125 -3.28 4.14 19.17
CA HIS A 125 -2.81 5.47 19.53
C HIS A 125 -3.83 6.24 20.39
N VAL A 126 -5.08 6.28 19.95
CA VAL A 126 -6.17 6.98 20.65
C VAL A 126 -6.45 6.34 22.01
N LYS A 127 -6.36 5.01 22.11
CA LYS A 127 -6.47 4.27 23.38
C LYS A 127 -5.20 4.31 24.24
N ARG A 128 -4.14 4.99 23.78
CA ARG A 128 -2.83 5.09 24.46
C ARG A 128 -2.16 3.75 24.74
N THR A 129 -2.47 2.71 23.97
CA THR A 129 -1.83 1.38 24.13
C THR A 129 -0.52 1.29 23.35
N LYS A 130 -0.42 1.97 22.20
CA LYS A 130 0.82 2.09 21.43
C LYS A 130 0.81 3.43 20.67
N PRO A 131 1.63 4.42 21.07
CA PRO A 131 1.69 5.71 20.38
C PRO A 131 2.20 5.57 18.94
N ILE A 132 2.03 6.64 18.16
CA ILE A 132 2.48 6.74 16.76
C ILE A 132 3.37 7.97 16.72
N PHE A 133 4.68 7.73 16.58
CA PHE A 133 5.70 8.78 16.47
C PHE A 133 6.20 8.96 15.04
N GLN A 134 6.08 7.92 14.22
CA GLN A 134 6.44 7.89 12.81
C GLN A 134 5.28 7.34 11.99
N LEU A 135 5.33 7.50 10.67
CA LEU A 135 4.28 7.02 9.78
C LEU A 135 4.17 5.48 9.88
N PRO A 136 3.03 4.92 10.31
CA PRO A 136 2.92 3.49 10.53
C PRO A 136 2.79 2.70 9.22
N ALA A 137 2.23 3.32 8.17
CA ALA A 137 2.03 2.65 6.89
C ALA A 137 2.28 3.60 5.72
N LEU A 138 2.87 3.08 4.65
CA LEU A 138 3.22 3.85 3.45
C LEU A 138 2.79 3.10 2.19
N PHE A 139 2.25 3.83 1.22
CA PHE A 139 1.96 3.38 -0.13
C PHE A 139 2.94 4.04 -1.10
N VAL A 140 3.66 3.24 -1.88
CA VAL A 140 4.56 3.72 -2.91
C VAL A 140 4.29 2.96 -4.20
N ASN A 141 4.03 3.70 -5.28
CA ASN A 141 4.01 3.12 -6.62
C ASN A 141 5.45 3.02 -7.15
N ALA A 142 5.88 1.83 -7.54
CA ALA A 142 7.26 1.53 -7.92
C ALA A 142 7.72 2.36 -9.13
N SER A 143 6.86 2.53 -10.14
CA SER A 143 7.15 3.37 -11.32
C SER A 143 7.33 4.84 -10.94
N THR A 144 6.54 5.34 -10.00
CA THR A 144 6.66 6.71 -9.48
C THR A 144 7.96 6.89 -8.70
N PHE A 145 8.35 5.89 -7.90
CA PHE A 145 9.62 5.90 -7.17
C PHE A 145 10.83 5.89 -8.13
N GLN A 146 10.80 5.07 -9.18
CA GLN A 146 11.82 5.09 -10.24
C GLN A 146 11.89 6.43 -10.97
N ASN A 147 10.74 7.07 -11.23
CA ASN A 147 10.72 8.41 -11.83
C ASN A 147 11.35 9.47 -10.90
N ARG A 148 11.14 9.37 -9.58
CA ARG A 148 11.81 10.24 -8.60
C ARG A 148 13.32 10.05 -8.63
N PHE A 149 13.78 8.80 -8.70
CA PHE A 149 15.21 8.49 -8.86
C PHE A 149 15.79 9.15 -10.11
N ASN A 150 15.11 9.00 -11.25
CA ASN A 150 15.56 9.55 -12.53
C ASN A 150 15.55 11.09 -12.56
N ALA A 151 14.68 11.74 -11.79
CA ALA A 151 14.60 13.20 -11.72
C ALA A 151 15.86 13.84 -11.13
N GLN A 152 16.65 13.08 -10.36
CA GLN A 152 17.95 13.52 -9.83
C GLN A 152 18.98 13.85 -10.93
N PHE A 153 18.75 13.39 -12.16
CA PHE A 153 19.67 13.57 -13.29
C PHE A 153 19.10 14.49 -14.39
N ARG A 154 17.99 15.19 -14.12
CA ARG A 154 17.28 16.01 -15.12
C ARG A 154 17.14 17.46 -14.65
N GLY A 155 17.22 18.38 -15.60
CA GLY A 155 17.00 19.81 -15.35
C GLY A 155 18.18 20.51 -14.65
N PRO A 156 17.99 21.76 -14.18
CA PRO A 156 19.02 22.53 -13.48
C PRO A 156 19.46 21.89 -12.17
N ARG A 157 20.68 22.21 -11.71
CA ARG A 157 21.29 21.64 -10.49
C ARG A 157 20.40 21.74 -9.24
N GLU A 158 19.74 22.88 -9.02
CA GLU A 158 18.84 23.07 -7.88
C GLU A 158 17.65 22.07 -7.90
N MET A 159 17.13 21.75 -9.09
CA MET A 159 16.06 20.78 -9.26
C MET A 159 16.55 19.35 -8.97
N GLN A 160 17.78 19.04 -9.38
CA GLN A 160 18.42 17.75 -9.12
C GLN A 160 18.65 17.55 -7.61
N GLU A 161 19.16 18.56 -6.91
CA GLU A 161 19.38 18.52 -5.45
C GLU A 161 18.05 18.31 -4.70
N LYS A 162 16.98 19.04 -5.09
CA LYS A 162 15.62 18.85 -4.53
C LYS A 162 15.08 17.44 -4.79
N ALA A 163 15.27 16.92 -6.00
CA ALA A 163 14.83 15.57 -6.35
C ALA A 163 15.58 14.49 -5.55
N ALA A 164 16.87 14.70 -5.29
CA ALA A 164 17.69 13.78 -4.51
C ALA A 164 17.24 13.68 -3.06
N VAL A 165 17.00 14.82 -2.41
CA VAL A 165 16.44 14.86 -1.05
C VAL A 165 15.11 14.12 -1.00
N ALA A 166 14.17 14.44 -1.90
CA ALA A 166 12.86 13.81 -1.93
C ALA A 166 12.91 12.29 -2.20
N PHE A 167 13.89 11.82 -2.99
CA PHE A 167 14.12 10.40 -3.22
C PHE A 167 14.61 9.71 -1.95
N TYR A 168 15.64 10.23 -1.30
CA TYR A 168 16.22 9.62 -0.10
C TYR A 168 15.27 9.68 1.11
N GLU A 169 14.50 10.75 1.29
CA GLU A 169 13.43 10.81 2.30
C GLU A 169 12.41 9.69 2.07
N CYS A 170 11.91 9.54 0.84
CA CYS A 170 10.98 8.47 0.50
C CYS A 170 11.60 7.07 0.71
N LYS A 171 12.89 6.89 0.38
CA LYS A 171 13.62 5.64 0.61
C LYS A 171 13.71 5.29 2.10
N ILE A 172 14.01 6.28 2.94
CA ILE A 172 14.06 6.14 4.40
C ILE A 172 12.66 5.76 4.93
N ASP A 173 11.61 6.47 4.51
CA ASP A 173 10.24 6.17 4.91
C ASP A 173 9.83 4.74 4.50
N MET A 174 10.19 4.31 3.29
CA MET A 174 9.97 2.94 2.82
C MET A 174 10.69 1.91 3.70
N ALA A 175 11.93 2.17 4.11
CA ALA A 175 12.67 1.28 5.00
C ALA A 175 12.11 1.28 6.44
N GLN A 176 11.56 2.41 6.91
CA GLN A 176 11.14 2.61 8.30
C GLN A 176 9.70 2.21 8.60
N ALA A 177 8.76 2.42 7.68
CA ALA A 177 7.34 2.15 7.87
C ALA A 177 7.06 0.73 8.40
N GLU A 178 6.14 0.60 9.36
CA GLU A 178 5.75 -0.70 9.93
C GLU A 178 5.14 -1.60 8.84
N LEU A 179 4.27 -1.03 8.00
CA LEU A 179 3.71 -1.67 6.80
C LEU A 179 4.03 -0.86 5.53
N LEU A 180 4.61 -1.50 4.52
CA LEU A 180 4.84 -0.89 3.21
C LEU A 180 3.99 -1.59 2.14
N VAL A 181 3.30 -0.81 1.32
CA VAL A 181 2.74 -1.26 0.04
C VAL A 181 3.64 -0.75 -1.09
N LEU A 182 4.18 -1.67 -1.89
CA LEU A 182 4.86 -1.39 -3.15
C LEU A 182 3.97 -1.81 -4.31
N ASP A 183 3.34 -0.84 -4.94
CA ASP A 183 2.39 -1.08 -6.01
C ASP A 183 3.07 -1.07 -7.39
N ASP A 184 2.65 -1.99 -8.26
CA ASP A 184 3.01 -2.10 -9.67
C ASP A 184 4.53 -2.30 -9.87
N VAL A 185 5.08 -3.28 -9.16
CA VAL A 185 6.47 -3.72 -9.25
C VAL A 185 6.67 -4.53 -10.54
N GLY A 186 7.84 -4.38 -11.18
CA GLY A 186 8.20 -5.18 -12.36
C GLY A 186 7.61 -4.71 -13.69
N VAL A 187 7.12 -3.46 -13.79
CA VAL A 187 6.47 -2.97 -15.02
C VAL A 187 7.46 -2.57 -16.11
N ARG A 188 8.70 -2.21 -15.74
CA ARG A 188 9.73 -1.69 -16.66
C ARG A 188 11.12 -2.12 -16.21
N GLU A 189 12.04 -2.20 -17.16
CA GLU A 189 13.45 -2.33 -16.85
C GLU A 189 13.96 -1.12 -16.06
N ALA A 190 14.88 -1.38 -15.14
CA ALA A 190 15.54 -0.35 -14.38
C ALA A 190 17.05 -0.34 -14.59
N THR A 191 17.66 0.83 -14.39
CA THR A 191 19.12 0.99 -14.38
C THR A 191 19.73 0.27 -13.18
N GLU A 192 20.99 -0.13 -13.29
CA GLU A 192 21.71 -0.80 -12.19
C GLU A 192 21.72 0.05 -10.91
N ALA A 193 21.95 1.36 -11.03
CA ALA A 193 21.93 2.27 -9.91
C ALA A 193 20.57 2.27 -9.17
N TYR A 194 19.45 2.30 -9.89
CA TYR A 194 18.14 2.18 -9.26
C TYR A 194 17.90 0.79 -8.64
N ARG A 195 18.33 -0.28 -9.32
CA ARG A 195 18.21 -1.64 -8.79
C ARG A 195 18.92 -1.78 -7.45
N ASN A 196 20.11 -1.19 -7.29
CA ASN A 196 20.85 -1.18 -6.03
C ASN A 196 20.09 -0.41 -4.93
N GLU A 197 19.61 0.79 -5.22
CA GLU A 197 18.83 1.60 -4.27
C GLU A 197 17.53 0.91 -3.82
N PHE A 198 16.83 0.26 -4.76
CA PHE A 198 15.62 -0.50 -4.46
C PHE A 198 15.93 -1.79 -3.69
N TYR A 199 17.01 -2.49 -4.04
CA TYR A 199 17.50 -3.66 -3.32
C TYR A 199 17.78 -3.33 -1.85
N GLU A 200 18.44 -2.22 -1.54
CA GLU A 200 18.72 -1.82 -0.16
C GLU A 200 17.44 -1.68 0.68
N VAL A 201 16.35 -1.14 0.12
CA VAL A 201 15.06 -1.06 0.82
C VAL A 201 14.50 -2.45 1.07
N ILE A 202 14.45 -3.30 0.04
CA ILE A 202 13.87 -4.65 0.14
C ILE A 202 14.69 -5.52 1.10
N ASP A 203 16.02 -5.48 1.01
CA ASP A 203 16.94 -6.22 1.87
C ASP A 203 16.81 -5.76 3.33
N HIS A 204 16.82 -4.44 3.59
CA HIS A 204 16.59 -3.91 4.94
C HIS A 204 15.25 -4.39 5.52
N ARG A 205 14.17 -4.34 4.74
CA ARG A 205 12.85 -4.78 5.21
C ARG A 205 12.80 -6.30 5.46
N CYS A 206 13.41 -7.10 4.58
CA CYS A 206 13.51 -8.54 4.75
C CYS A 206 14.33 -8.90 6.01
N ALA A 207 15.51 -8.29 6.18
CA ALA A 207 16.41 -8.53 7.31
C ALA A 207 15.78 -8.15 8.66
N ASN A 208 14.92 -7.12 8.66
CA ASN A 208 14.23 -6.65 9.85
C ASN A 208 12.78 -7.17 9.96
N GLN A 209 12.39 -8.18 9.18
CA GLN A 209 11.06 -8.79 9.18
C GLN A 209 9.91 -7.76 9.13
N LYS A 210 10.04 -6.75 8.27
CA LYS A 210 9.00 -5.72 8.11
C LYS A 210 8.00 -6.12 7.03
N ALA A 211 6.73 -6.22 7.41
CA ALA A 211 5.67 -6.66 6.51
C ALA A 211 5.55 -5.76 5.28
N THR A 212 5.59 -6.39 4.11
CA THR A 212 5.56 -5.69 2.82
C THR A 212 4.52 -6.34 1.92
N ILE A 213 3.59 -5.54 1.39
CA ILE A 213 2.62 -5.96 0.40
C ILE A 213 3.10 -5.45 -0.95
N LEU A 214 3.29 -6.34 -1.91
CA LEU A 214 3.72 -5.98 -3.25
C LEU A 214 2.61 -6.30 -4.22
N THR A 215 2.44 -5.46 -5.23
CA THR A 215 1.58 -5.78 -6.38
C THR A 215 2.41 -5.85 -7.65
N SER A 216 2.07 -6.77 -8.55
CA SER A 216 2.77 -6.96 -9.82
C SER A 216 1.80 -7.45 -10.90
N ASN A 217 2.12 -7.18 -12.17
CA ASN A 217 1.41 -7.82 -13.27
C ASN A 217 2.01 -9.19 -13.65
N GLU A 218 3.17 -9.50 -13.09
CA GLU A 218 3.94 -10.72 -13.34
C GLU A 218 4.01 -11.60 -12.08
N PRO A 219 4.09 -12.94 -12.23
CA PRO A 219 4.55 -13.84 -11.17
C PRO A 219 5.95 -13.45 -10.65
N LEU A 220 6.41 -14.12 -9.59
CA LEU A 220 7.69 -13.75 -8.98
C LEU A 220 8.90 -14.14 -9.85
N GLU A 221 8.79 -15.19 -10.66
CA GLU A 221 9.89 -15.72 -11.48
C GLU A 221 10.37 -14.70 -12.52
N PRO A 222 9.51 -14.00 -13.29
CA PRO A 222 9.94 -12.91 -14.18
C PRO A 222 10.60 -11.73 -13.46
N ILE A 223 10.26 -11.46 -12.20
CA ILE A 223 10.83 -10.33 -11.43
C ILE A 223 12.36 -10.45 -11.29
N ALA A 224 12.89 -11.67 -11.20
CA ALA A 224 14.32 -11.91 -11.13
C ALA A 224 15.08 -11.33 -12.34
N ARG A 225 14.45 -11.33 -13.53
CA ARG A 225 15.02 -10.76 -14.76
C ARG A 225 14.84 -9.26 -14.83
N LEU A 226 13.65 -8.78 -14.47
CA LEU A 226 13.25 -7.38 -14.60
C LEU A 226 13.96 -6.46 -13.60
N LEU A 227 14.16 -6.94 -12.37
CA LEU A 227 14.80 -6.19 -11.29
C LEU A 227 16.16 -6.78 -10.94
N ASP A 228 16.20 -7.85 -10.16
CA ASP A 228 17.43 -8.52 -9.74
C ASP A 228 17.05 -9.87 -9.10
N PRO A 229 17.79 -10.96 -9.33
CA PRO A 229 17.52 -12.24 -8.68
C PRO A 229 17.52 -12.17 -7.14
N ARG A 230 18.35 -11.31 -6.56
CA ARG A 230 18.41 -11.08 -5.11
C ARG A 230 17.14 -10.39 -4.62
N ILE A 231 16.61 -9.41 -5.35
CA ILE A 231 15.33 -8.76 -5.04
C ILE A 231 14.19 -9.80 -5.04
N ALA A 232 14.10 -10.62 -6.10
CA ALA A 232 13.08 -11.65 -6.21
C ALA A 232 13.19 -12.68 -5.06
N SER A 233 14.40 -13.11 -4.72
CA SER A 233 14.65 -14.02 -3.58
C SER A 233 14.17 -13.44 -2.25
N ARG A 234 14.47 -12.16 -1.96
CA ARG A 234 14.01 -11.48 -0.74
C ARG A 234 12.49 -11.36 -0.70
N ILE A 235 11.86 -10.98 -1.81
CA ILE A 235 10.39 -10.91 -1.93
C ILE A 235 9.78 -12.29 -1.64
N GLY A 236 10.27 -13.35 -2.28
CA GLY A 236 9.77 -14.71 -2.05
C GLY A 236 9.95 -15.19 -0.61
N GLY A 237 11.04 -14.81 0.06
CA GLY A 237 11.28 -15.16 1.47
C GLY A 237 10.41 -14.42 2.48
N MET A 238 9.94 -13.20 2.15
CA MET A 238 9.17 -12.36 3.08
C MET A 238 7.67 -12.27 2.77
N THR A 239 7.20 -12.91 1.70
CA THR A 239 5.82 -12.79 1.24
C THR A 239 5.14 -14.11 0.93
N ILE A 240 3.82 -14.14 1.12
CA ILE A 240 2.96 -15.21 0.63
C ILE A 240 2.41 -14.80 -0.74
N PRO A 241 2.59 -15.61 -1.80
CA PRO A 241 2.06 -15.30 -3.12
C PRO A 241 0.54 -15.46 -3.14
N VAL A 242 -0.15 -14.55 -3.82
CA VAL A 242 -1.60 -14.58 -4.02
C VAL A 242 -1.90 -14.15 -5.45
N SER A 243 -2.48 -15.06 -6.23
CA SER A 243 -2.86 -14.80 -7.61
C SER A 243 -4.17 -14.04 -7.71
N PHE A 244 -4.28 -13.24 -8.77
CA PHE A 244 -5.49 -12.54 -9.18
C PHE A 244 -5.75 -12.80 -10.67
N GLU A 245 -6.97 -13.19 -10.98
CA GLU A 245 -7.49 -13.47 -12.31
C GLU A 245 -8.72 -12.59 -12.61
N GLY A 246 -9.26 -12.70 -13.82
CA GLY A 246 -10.46 -11.99 -14.23
C GLY A 246 -10.23 -10.84 -15.22
N GLU A 247 -11.34 -10.22 -15.62
CA GLU A 247 -11.38 -9.13 -16.60
C GLU A 247 -10.90 -7.79 -16.01
N ASP A 248 -10.51 -6.85 -16.87
CA ASP A 248 -10.14 -5.51 -16.41
C ASP A 248 -11.39 -4.72 -15.95
N GLN A 249 -11.58 -4.63 -14.64
CA GLN A 249 -12.73 -3.96 -14.03
C GLN A 249 -12.64 -2.42 -14.09
N ARG A 250 -11.51 -1.83 -14.53
CA ARG A 250 -11.35 -0.36 -14.60
C ARG A 250 -12.31 0.29 -15.59
N ASN A 251 -12.71 -0.43 -16.64
CA ASN A 251 -13.70 0.05 -17.60
C ASN A 251 -15.16 -0.11 -17.13
N ARG A 252 -15.43 -1.05 -16.21
CA ARG A 252 -16.77 -1.26 -15.65
C ARG A 252 -17.20 -0.14 -14.71
N ALA A 253 -16.24 0.50 -14.03
CA ALA A 253 -16.47 1.65 -13.16
C ALA A 253 -16.78 2.97 -13.90
N MET A 254 -16.57 3.04 -15.24
CA MET A 254 -16.94 4.20 -16.06
C MET A 254 -18.40 4.16 -16.57
N LEU A 255 -19.09 3.03 -16.37
CA LEU A 255 -20.44 2.77 -16.91
C LEU A 255 -21.51 2.61 -15.79
N GLY A 256 -21.19 2.95 -14.54
CA GLY A 256 -22.09 2.83 -13.38
C GLY A 256 -22.09 4.05 -12.49
#